data_AF-A0A955QAK4-F1
#
_entry.id   AF-A0A955QAK4-F1
#
_cell.length_a   1.000
_cell.length_b   1.000
_cell.length_c   1.000
_cell.angle_alpha   90.00
_cell.angle_beta   90.00
_cell.angle_gamma   90.00
#
_symmetry.space_group_name_H-M   'P 1'
#
loop_
_entity.id
_entity.type
_entity.pdbx_description
1 polymer ?
#
loop_
_entity_poly.entity_id
_entity_poly.type
_entity_poly.pdbx_seq_one_letter_code
_entity_poly.pdbx_strand_id
1 'polypeptide(L)'
;MIKEGRQYPDSVTIEGQVYDFERILKDDFFSVNVLYQNQSGQRYVLKLSDFRFLLGWLLRPVAGWISRREYRIYQMVADLPGIPALGPRYGRRGYLHAFIEGKTLHEIEKDIREQFHVVVGHPDFGAHATCLAPDFFDQLMGLVQEIHHRRIFYADMNKRGNIICATDGNPYLIDFQICLYFPRRSGLWGSLQETVLQRLAKEDLYHLYKHKKTFQPQSMREHEHGGAQRSTLNRRYRQFLWRPYIGLKRLVYPHGSNETIWYKWKKEKDQSPRMS
;
A
#
# COMPACT_ATOMS: atom_id res chain seq x y z
N MET A 1 -8.04 38.30 1.73
CA MET A 1 -7.07 37.61 0.85
C MET A 1 -7.29 36.11 1.00
N ILE A 2 -8.26 35.56 0.25
CA ILE A 2 -8.64 34.15 0.31
C ILE A 2 -7.56 33.37 -0.47
N LYS A 3 -6.80 32.50 0.21
CA LYS A 3 -5.90 31.53 -0.44
C LYS A 3 -6.75 30.48 -1.18
N GLU A 4 -7.30 30.84 -2.34
CA GLU A 4 -7.79 29.87 -3.31
C GLU A 4 -6.59 29.13 -3.90
N GLY A 5 -6.41 27.85 -3.52
CA GLY A 5 -5.38 27.01 -4.15
C GLY A 5 -5.04 25.71 -3.43
N ARG A 6 -5.31 25.56 -2.12
CA ARG A 6 -5.06 24.31 -1.40
C ARG A 6 -6.36 23.56 -1.09
N GLN A 7 -6.46 22.31 -1.56
CA GLN A 7 -7.60 21.40 -1.34
C GLN A 7 -7.54 20.71 0.05
N TYR A 8 -6.53 21.05 0.86
CA TYR A 8 -6.21 20.49 2.17
C TYR A 8 -5.84 21.61 3.15
N PRO A 9 -6.07 21.44 4.45
CA PRO A 9 -5.89 22.51 5.43
C PRO A 9 -4.40 22.81 5.66
N ASP A 10 -4.08 24.06 5.99
CA ASP A 10 -2.71 24.48 6.34
C ASP A 10 -2.24 23.84 7.67
N SER A 11 -3.17 23.47 8.56
CA SER A 11 -2.90 22.70 9.77
C SER A 11 -4.07 21.80 10.15
N VAL A 12 -3.80 20.76 10.93
CA VAL A 12 -4.79 19.83 11.48
C VAL A 12 -4.58 19.67 12.99
N THR A 13 -5.64 19.42 13.73
CA THR A 13 -5.56 19.16 15.17
C THR A 13 -5.82 17.69 15.45
N ILE A 14 -4.87 17.04 16.13
CA ILE A 14 -4.91 15.63 16.51
C ILE A 14 -4.70 15.58 18.02
N GLU A 15 -5.67 15.05 18.77
CA GLU A 15 -5.59 14.91 20.24
C GLU A 15 -5.19 16.21 20.97
N GLY A 16 -5.68 17.36 20.47
CA GLY A 16 -5.37 18.68 21.05
C GLY A 16 -4.04 19.30 20.62
N GLN A 17 -3.22 18.59 19.85
CA GLN A 17 -1.98 19.10 19.28
C GLN A 17 -2.17 19.56 17.84
N VAL A 18 -1.52 20.66 17.47
CA VAL A 18 -1.52 21.21 16.11
C VAL A 18 -0.38 20.61 15.31
N TYR A 19 -0.70 20.15 14.12
CA TYR A 19 0.26 19.68 13.12
C TYR A 19 0.12 20.55 11.88
N ASP A 20 1.21 21.13 11.43
CA ASP A 20 1.26 22.01 10.26
C ASP A 20 1.59 21.23 9.00
N PHE A 21 1.09 21.70 7.87
CA PHE A 21 1.37 21.12 6.57
C PHE A 21 2.87 21.08 6.29
N GLU A 22 3.39 19.90 5.95
CA GLU A 22 4.79 19.74 5.55
C GLU A 22 4.90 19.60 4.02
N ARG A 23 4.29 18.53 3.47
CA ARG A 23 4.36 18.22 2.03
C ARG A 23 3.30 17.22 1.59
N ILE A 24 3.12 17.07 0.28
CA ILE A 24 2.30 16.00 -0.30
C ILE A 24 3.19 14.78 -0.54
N LEU A 25 2.78 13.61 -0.05
CA LEU A 25 3.47 12.33 -0.28
C LEU A 25 2.98 11.63 -1.54
N LYS A 26 1.68 11.72 -1.82
CA LYS A 26 1.03 11.06 -2.95
C LYS A 26 -0.14 11.89 -3.43
N ASP A 27 -0.25 12.04 -4.74
CA ASP A 27 -1.37 12.70 -5.39
C ASP A 27 -1.79 11.91 -6.63
N ASP A 28 -2.76 11.01 -6.46
CA ASP A 28 -3.27 10.15 -7.52
C ASP A 28 -4.77 10.41 -7.77
N PHE A 29 -5.31 9.80 -8.84
CA PHE A 29 -6.72 9.90 -9.22
C PHE A 29 -7.75 9.54 -8.14
N PHE A 30 -7.35 8.75 -7.13
CA PHE A 30 -8.24 8.15 -6.14
C PHE A 30 -8.00 8.64 -4.71
N SER A 31 -6.83 9.22 -4.44
CA SER A 31 -6.47 9.67 -3.10
C SER A 31 -5.30 10.65 -3.09
N VAL A 32 -5.31 11.54 -2.10
CA VAL A 32 -4.19 12.41 -1.76
C VAL A 32 -3.70 12.05 -0.36
N ASN A 33 -2.39 11.85 -0.20
CA ASN A 33 -1.75 11.67 1.09
C ASN A 33 -0.90 12.91 1.40
N VAL A 34 -1.24 13.60 2.47
CA VAL A 34 -0.58 14.85 2.89
C VAL A 34 0.11 14.62 4.23
N LEU A 35 1.38 14.99 4.33
CA LEU A 35 2.18 14.90 5.54
C LEU A 35 2.05 16.19 6.34
N TYR A 36 1.80 16.02 7.64
CA TYR A 36 1.73 17.09 8.63
C TYR A 36 2.72 16.80 9.75
N GLN A 37 3.31 17.83 10.34
CA GLN A 37 4.31 17.73 11.40
C GLN A 37 3.96 18.68 12.56
N ASN A 38 4.14 18.25 13.80
CA ASN A 38 4.03 19.12 14.98
C ASN A 38 5.39 19.69 15.42
N GLN A 39 5.37 20.60 16.40
CA GLN A 39 6.59 21.23 16.93
C GLN A 39 7.57 20.24 17.58
N SER A 40 7.07 19.10 18.08
CA SER A 40 7.91 18.04 18.66
C SER A 40 8.57 17.12 17.63
N GLY A 41 8.29 17.32 16.33
CA GLY A 41 8.83 16.48 15.26
C GLY A 41 8.00 15.24 14.94
N GLN A 42 6.87 15.02 15.63
CA GLN A 42 5.95 13.93 15.29
C GLN A 42 5.23 14.26 13.99
N ARG A 43 4.99 13.23 13.18
CA ARG A 43 4.40 13.36 11.85
C ARG A 43 3.18 12.47 11.67
N TYR A 44 2.18 13.01 10.98
CA TYR A 44 0.95 12.30 10.62
C TYR A 44 0.66 12.46 9.13
N VAL A 45 0.10 11.41 8.54
CA VAL A 45 -0.41 11.41 7.18
C VAL A 45 -1.91 11.58 7.21
N LEU A 46 -2.41 12.63 6.58
CA LEU A 46 -3.81 12.77 6.22
C LEU A 46 -4.05 12.07 4.88
N LYS A 47 -4.78 10.95 4.89
CA LYS A 47 -5.25 10.28 3.68
C LYS A 47 -6.64 10.77 3.32
N LEU A 48 -6.77 11.42 2.17
CA LEU A 48 -8.03 11.91 1.61
C LEU A 48 -8.43 11.09 0.39
N SER A 49 -9.58 10.43 0.45
CA SER A 49 -10.17 9.77 -0.72
C SER A 49 -10.93 10.80 -1.57
N ASP A 50 -10.58 10.88 -2.85
CA ASP A 50 -11.28 11.73 -3.81
C ASP A 50 -11.13 11.18 -5.24
N PHE A 51 -12.12 11.43 -6.09
CA PHE A 51 -12.06 11.02 -7.50
C PHE A 51 -11.69 12.23 -8.35
N ARG A 52 -10.43 12.31 -8.80
CA ARG A 52 -9.84 13.48 -9.48
C ARG A 52 -9.96 13.43 -11.02
N PHE A 53 -11.08 12.92 -11.54
CA PHE A 53 -11.39 12.90 -12.98
C PHE A 53 -12.64 13.74 -13.29
N LEU A 54 -12.92 14.00 -14.57
CA LEU A 54 -14.09 14.80 -15.00
C LEU A 54 -15.38 14.19 -14.41
N LEU A 55 -16.18 15.01 -13.72
CA LEU A 55 -17.38 14.60 -12.97
C LEU A 55 -17.15 13.76 -11.69
N GLY A 56 -15.90 13.53 -11.27
CA GLY A 56 -15.58 12.77 -10.05
C GLY A 56 -16.16 13.38 -8.76
N TRP A 57 -16.51 14.67 -8.78
CA TRP A 57 -17.21 15.34 -7.68
C TRP A 57 -18.60 14.75 -7.40
N LEU A 58 -19.29 14.18 -8.40
CA LEU A 58 -20.56 13.47 -8.22
C LEU A 58 -20.39 12.18 -7.39
N LEU A 59 -19.19 11.61 -7.39
CA LEU A 59 -18.85 10.38 -6.68
C LEU A 59 -18.28 10.63 -5.27
N ARG A 60 -18.34 11.86 -4.76
CA ARG A 60 -17.92 12.20 -3.38
C ARG A 60 -18.58 11.34 -2.29
N PRO A 61 -19.88 10.97 -2.38
CA PRO A 61 -20.48 10.03 -1.43
C PRO A 61 -19.81 8.66 -1.46
N VAL A 62 -19.44 8.18 -2.65
CA VAL A 62 -18.72 6.91 -2.86
C VAL A 62 -17.31 7.01 -2.28
N ALA A 63 -16.57 8.10 -2.54
CA ALA A 63 -15.26 8.33 -1.95
C ALA A 63 -15.31 8.32 -0.42
N GLY A 64 -16.36 8.95 0.15
CA GLY A 64 -16.58 8.94 1.59
C GLY A 64 -16.97 7.57 2.15
N TRP A 65 -17.64 6.71 1.37
CA TRP A 65 -17.90 5.32 1.74
C TRP A 65 -16.63 4.47 1.70
N ILE A 66 -15.81 4.60 0.64
CA ILE A 66 -14.51 3.92 0.52
C ILE A 66 -13.62 4.28 1.71
N SER A 67 -13.48 5.58 1.99
CA SER A 67 -12.69 6.09 3.12
C SER A 67 -13.17 5.53 4.47
N ARG A 68 -14.50 5.47 4.70
CA ARG A 68 -15.06 4.89 5.93
C ARG A 68 -14.83 3.38 6.04
N ARG A 69 -14.96 2.67 4.92
CA ARG A 69 -14.69 1.22 4.87
C ARG A 69 -13.23 0.93 5.17
N GLU A 70 -12.32 1.66 4.54
CA GLU A 70 -10.89 1.54 4.80
C GLU A 70 -10.57 1.84 6.26
N TYR A 71 -11.09 2.94 6.80
CA TYR A 71 -10.89 3.30 8.22
C TYR A 71 -11.37 2.19 9.16
N ARG A 72 -12.51 1.53 8.89
CA ARG A 72 -12.99 0.39 9.69
C ARG A 72 -12.03 -0.80 9.62
N ILE A 73 -11.50 -1.13 8.44
CA ILE A 73 -10.49 -2.18 8.32
C ILE A 73 -9.24 -1.81 9.13
N TYR A 74 -8.80 -0.56 9.02
CA TYR A 74 -7.66 -0.04 9.76
C TYR A 74 -7.87 -0.20 11.28
N GLN A 75 -9.05 0.20 11.80
CA GLN A 75 -9.41 0.01 13.21
C GLN A 75 -9.33 -1.46 13.66
N MET A 76 -9.64 -2.40 12.78
CA MET A 76 -9.57 -3.84 13.09
C MET A 76 -8.15 -4.37 13.18
N VAL A 77 -7.12 -3.62 12.77
CA VAL A 77 -5.71 -4.04 12.78
C VAL A 77 -4.79 -3.03 13.47
N ALA A 78 -5.33 -1.94 14.03
CA ALA A 78 -4.57 -0.80 14.53
C ALA A 78 -3.69 -1.12 15.76
N ASP A 79 -3.96 -2.21 16.46
CA ASP A 79 -3.19 -2.71 17.61
C ASP A 79 -2.00 -3.61 17.20
N LEU A 80 -1.88 -3.96 15.92
CA LEU A 80 -0.73 -4.71 15.43
C LEU A 80 0.49 -3.77 15.32
N PRO A 81 1.67 -4.17 15.83
CA PRO A 81 2.85 -3.29 15.90
C PRO A 81 3.37 -2.82 14.52
N GLY A 82 3.18 -3.63 13.47
CA GLY A 82 3.54 -3.29 12.09
C GLY A 82 2.48 -2.50 11.32
N ILE A 83 1.54 -1.86 12.03
CA ILE A 83 0.53 -0.97 11.46
C ILE A 83 0.73 0.43 12.06
N PRO A 84 0.77 1.50 11.24
CA PRO A 84 0.92 2.85 11.79
C PRO A 84 -0.22 3.19 12.77
N ALA A 85 0.09 3.95 13.82
CA ALA A 85 -0.91 4.33 14.81
C ALA A 85 -2.07 5.09 14.14
N LEU A 86 -3.30 4.62 14.36
CA LEU A 86 -4.47 5.19 13.72
C LEU A 86 -4.87 6.50 14.44
N GLY A 87 -4.92 7.59 13.69
CA GLY A 87 -5.42 8.88 14.14
C GLY A 87 -6.91 9.07 13.87
N PRO A 88 -7.46 10.26 14.17
CA PRO A 88 -8.87 10.54 14.01
C PRO A 88 -9.30 10.62 12.54
N ARG A 89 -10.61 10.57 12.34
CA ARG A 89 -11.25 10.87 11.06
C ARG A 89 -11.10 12.35 10.71
N TYR A 90 -10.88 12.63 9.43
CA TYR A 90 -10.94 13.99 8.86
C TYR A 90 -12.13 14.12 7.92
N GLY A 91 -13.24 14.63 8.45
CA GLY A 91 -14.51 14.73 7.73
C GLY A 91 -15.01 13.38 7.20
N ARG A 92 -15.79 13.42 6.11
CA ARG A 92 -16.41 12.20 5.52
C ARG A 92 -15.49 11.40 4.60
N ARG A 93 -14.37 11.98 4.16
CA ARG A 93 -13.52 11.42 3.09
C ARG A 93 -12.07 11.17 3.46
N GLY A 94 -11.65 11.56 4.66
CA GLY A 94 -10.29 11.29 5.08
C GLY A 94 -10.16 10.81 6.51
N TYR A 95 -8.95 10.41 6.84
CA TYR A 95 -8.52 10.00 8.16
C TYR A 95 -7.01 10.21 8.30
N LEU A 96 -6.55 10.31 9.53
CA LEU A 96 -5.14 10.46 9.84
C LEU A 96 -4.56 9.15 10.36
N HIS A 97 -3.28 8.93 10.11
CA HIS A 97 -2.48 7.89 10.78
C HIS A 97 -1.04 8.39 10.93
N ALA A 98 -0.30 7.81 11.87
CA ALA A 98 1.10 8.18 12.08
C ALA A 98 1.92 7.96 10.80
N PHE A 99 2.86 8.86 10.55
CA PHE A 99 3.86 8.66 9.51
C PHE A 99 4.93 7.70 10.03
N ILE A 100 5.34 6.75 9.18
CA ILE A 100 6.40 5.81 9.50
C ILE A 100 7.67 6.28 8.80
N GLU A 101 8.68 6.64 9.59
CA GLU A 101 10.02 6.95 9.09
C GLU A 101 10.66 5.70 8.50
N GLY A 102 11.18 5.79 7.28
CA GLY A 102 11.73 4.64 6.59
C GLY A 102 11.66 4.76 5.08
N LYS A 103 11.86 3.63 4.40
CA LYS A 103 11.74 3.52 2.94
C LYS A 103 10.80 2.39 2.58
N THR A 104 9.97 2.59 1.57
CA THR A 104 9.20 1.51 0.98
C THR A 104 10.13 0.51 0.28
N LEU A 105 9.71 -0.74 0.15
CA LEU A 105 10.47 -1.72 -0.66
C LEU A 105 10.63 -1.24 -2.12
N HIS A 106 9.71 -0.42 -2.62
CA HIS A 106 9.82 0.17 -3.96
C HIS A 106 10.95 1.19 -4.06
N GLU A 107 11.13 2.04 -3.04
CA GLU A 107 12.23 3.00 -2.96
C GLU A 107 13.57 2.28 -2.78
N ILE A 108 13.64 1.27 -1.90
CA ILE A 108 14.84 0.45 -1.71
C ILE A 108 15.23 -0.23 -3.04
N GLU A 109 14.26 -0.77 -3.76
CA GLU A 109 14.49 -1.36 -5.07
C GLU A 109 15.05 -0.33 -6.06
N LYS A 110 14.46 0.85 -6.11
CA LYS A 110 14.90 1.92 -7.00
C LYS A 110 16.34 2.34 -6.69
N ASP A 111 16.66 2.54 -5.41
CA ASP A 111 18.00 2.92 -4.96
C ASP A 111 19.05 1.90 -5.39
N ILE A 112 18.77 0.59 -5.21
CA ILE A 112 19.68 -0.48 -5.64
C ILE A 112 19.88 -0.47 -7.16
N ARG A 113 18.80 -0.32 -7.92
CA ARG A 113 18.86 -0.27 -9.39
C ARG A 113 19.68 0.92 -9.89
N GLU A 114 19.52 2.08 -9.27
CA GLU A 114 20.22 3.29 -9.67
C GLU A 114 21.69 3.27 -9.24
N GLN A 115 21.98 2.75 -8.04
CA GLN A 115 23.33 2.72 -7.49
C GLN A 115 24.20 1.61 -8.10
N PHE A 116 23.63 0.42 -8.31
CA PHE A 116 24.39 -0.77 -8.75
C PHE A 116 24.09 -1.19 -10.19
N HIS A 117 23.17 -0.51 -10.88
CA HIS A 117 22.76 -0.83 -12.25
C HIS A 117 22.30 -2.29 -12.45
N VAL A 118 21.77 -2.93 -11.40
CA VAL A 118 21.30 -4.32 -11.44
C VAL A 118 19.82 -4.40 -11.80
N VAL A 119 19.46 -5.42 -12.57
CA VAL A 119 18.07 -5.72 -12.93
C VAL A 119 17.41 -6.52 -11.82
N VAL A 120 16.18 -6.13 -11.46
CA VAL A 120 15.37 -6.81 -10.46
C VAL A 120 15.11 -8.26 -10.87
N GLY A 121 15.41 -9.19 -9.96
CA GLY A 121 15.29 -10.62 -10.21
C GLY A 121 16.57 -11.27 -10.73
N HIS A 122 17.63 -10.49 -10.99
CA HIS A 122 18.98 -11.04 -11.09
C HIS A 122 19.42 -11.57 -9.71
N PRO A 123 20.11 -12.72 -9.62
CA PRO A 123 20.58 -13.28 -8.35
C PRO A 123 21.38 -12.28 -7.51
N ASP A 124 22.20 -11.46 -8.19
CA ASP A 124 23.04 -10.44 -7.56
C ASP A 124 22.25 -9.31 -6.89
N PHE A 125 20.98 -9.11 -7.26
CA PHE A 125 20.16 -8.06 -6.66
C PHE A 125 20.04 -8.23 -5.14
N GLY A 126 19.81 -9.46 -4.68
CA GLY A 126 19.71 -9.77 -3.25
C GLY A 126 21.06 -9.89 -2.53
N ALA A 127 22.16 -9.86 -3.28
CA ALA A 127 23.51 -9.83 -2.73
C ALA A 127 23.97 -8.42 -2.34
N HIS A 128 23.35 -7.37 -2.91
CA HIS A 128 23.58 -6.00 -2.48
C HIS A 128 22.98 -5.78 -1.10
N ALA A 129 23.76 -5.11 -0.23
CA ALA A 129 23.32 -4.77 1.11
C ALA A 129 22.02 -3.93 1.04
N THR A 130 20.91 -4.54 1.42
CA THR A 130 19.66 -3.82 1.67
C THR A 130 19.69 -3.29 3.10
N CYS A 131 18.95 -2.21 3.39
CA CYS A 131 18.75 -1.75 4.76
C CYS A 131 17.79 -2.65 5.58
N LEU A 132 17.43 -3.84 5.06
CA LEU A 132 16.47 -4.75 5.68
C LEU A 132 17.16 -5.62 6.73
N ALA A 133 16.58 -5.70 7.92
CA ALA A 133 17.01 -6.63 8.95
C ALA A 133 16.90 -8.10 8.48
N PRO A 134 17.74 -9.03 8.95
CA PRO A 134 17.69 -10.44 8.53
C PRO A 134 16.33 -11.14 8.75
N ASP A 135 15.58 -10.71 9.75
CA ASP A 135 14.27 -11.23 10.13
C ASP A 135 13.10 -10.41 9.57
N PHE A 136 13.35 -9.39 8.74
CA PHE A 136 12.34 -8.48 8.20
C PHE A 136 11.15 -9.20 7.55
N PHE A 137 11.41 -10.17 6.66
CA PHE A 137 10.32 -10.92 6.02
C PHE A 137 9.64 -11.93 6.94
N ASP A 138 10.32 -12.39 7.99
CA ASP A 138 9.74 -13.28 8.99
C ASP A 138 8.77 -12.48 9.90
N GLN A 139 9.13 -11.25 10.27
CA GLN A 139 8.23 -10.32 10.94
C GLN A 139 7.04 -9.92 10.06
N LEU A 140 7.28 -9.61 8.77
CA LEU A 140 6.23 -9.26 7.82
C LEU A 140 5.26 -10.43 7.60
N MET A 141 5.78 -11.66 7.56
CA MET A 141 4.98 -12.88 7.50
C MET A 141 4.05 -12.99 8.70
N GLY A 142 4.59 -12.82 9.92
CA GLY A 142 3.78 -12.83 11.14
C GLY A 142 2.68 -11.76 11.10
N LEU A 143 3.00 -10.55 10.68
CA LEU A 143 2.03 -9.46 10.53
C LEU A 143 0.90 -9.81 9.55
N VAL A 144 1.22 -10.35 8.38
CA VAL A 144 0.22 -10.75 7.38
C VAL A 144 -0.65 -11.90 7.88
N GLN A 145 -0.06 -12.87 8.59
CA GLN A 145 -0.80 -13.96 9.21
C GLN A 145 -1.78 -13.46 10.28
N GLU A 146 -1.40 -12.48 11.10
CA GLU A 146 -2.30 -11.84 12.06
C GLU A 146 -3.47 -11.12 11.38
N ILE A 147 -3.22 -10.43 10.27
CA ILE A 147 -4.29 -9.82 9.44
C ILE A 147 -5.24 -10.91 8.92
N HIS A 148 -4.71 -12.03 8.42
CA HIS A 148 -5.51 -13.16 7.94
C HIS A 148 -6.28 -13.85 9.08
N HIS A 149 -5.71 -13.94 10.29
CA HIS A 149 -6.37 -14.47 11.47
C HIS A 149 -7.61 -13.64 11.86
N ARG A 150 -7.53 -12.32 11.66
CA ARG A 150 -8.65 -11.37 11.80
C ARG A 150 -9.65 -11.44 10.65
N ARG A 151 -9.52 -12.42 9.76
CA ARG A 151 -10.36 -12.68 8.58
C ARG A 151 -10.35 -11.53 7.58
N ILE A 152 -9.21 -10.83 7.47
CA ILE A 152 -9.00 -9.77 6.50
C ILE A 152 -8.06 -10.30 5.43
N PHE A 153 -8.44 -10.17 4.16
CA PHE A 153 -7.56 -10.38 3.02
C PHE A 153 -6.95 -9.03 2.63
N TYR A 154 -5.62 -8.92 2.60
CA TYR A 154 -4.95 -7.65 2.37
C TYR A 154 -5.03 -7.22 0.89
N ALA A 155 -4.94 -8.17 -0.04
CA ALA A 155 -5.23 -8.00 -1.48
C ALA A 155 -4.26 -7.16 -2.32
N ASP A 156 -3.39 -6.36 -1.70
CA ASP A 156 -2.43 -5.50 -2.42
C ASP A 156 -0.96 -5.86 -2.10
N MET A 157 -0.69 -7.06 -1.56
CA MET A 157 0.67 -7.49 -1.18
C MET A 157 1.64 -7.50 -2.35
N ASN A 158 1.16 -7.48 -3.59
CA ASN A 158 2.00 -7.40 -4.78
C ASN A 158 2.70 -6.04 -4.94
N LYS A 159 2.19 -4.97 -4.31
CA LYS A 159 2.78 -3.62 -4.41
C LYS A 159 3.83 -3.39 -3.32
N ARG A 160 5.09 -3.31 -3.76
CA ARG A 160 6.24 -2.99 -2.89
C ARG A 160 6.12 -1.62 -2.22
N GLY A 161 5.40 -0.68 -2.83
CA GLY A 161 5.13 0.65 -2.26
C GLY A 161 4.24 0.63 -1.02
N ASN A 162 3.58 -0.48 -0.71
CA ASN A 162 2.74 -0.59 0.49
C ASN A 162 3.46 -1.24 1.68
N ILE A 163 4.71 -1.67 1.50
CA ILE A 163 5.54 -2.30 2.53
C ILE A 163 6.68 -1.33 2.84
N ILE A 164 6.71 -0.80 4.06
CA ILE A 164 7.74 0.11 4.54
C ILE A 164 8.73 -0.67 5.40
N CYS A 165 10.02 -0.50 5.15
CA CYS A 165 11.06 -0.77 6.12
C CYS A 165 11.28 0.48 6.95
N ALA A 166 10.86 0.45 8.20
CA ALA A 166 11.04 1.56 9.11
C ALA A 166 12.51 1.72 9.52
N THR A 167 12.86 2.88 10.07
CA THR A 167 14.22 3.19 10.54
C THR A 167 14.67 2.30 11.71
N ASP A 168 13.72 1.72 12.45
CA ASP A 168 13.96 0.72 13.48
C ASP A 168 14.21 -0.70 12.92
N GLY A 169 14.10 -0.88 11.60
CA GLY A 169 14.27 -2.14 10.90
C GLY A 169 13.00 -2.99 10.76
N ASN A 170 11.88 -2.57 11.36
CA ASN A 170 10.65 -3.35 11.38
C ASN A 170 9.80 -3.11 10.11
N PRO A 171 9.00 -4.10 9.66
CA PRO A 171 8.09 -3.96 8.54
C PRO A 171 6.78 -3.29 8.96
N TYR A 172 6.35 -2.32 8.15
CA TYR A 172 5.04 -1.68 8.27
C TYR A 172 4.21 -1.87 7.00
N LEU A 173 2.92 -2.13 7.18
CA LEU A 173 1.94 -2.18 6.10
C LEU A 173 1.08 -0.92 6.08
N ILE A 174 0.91 -0.35 4.89
CA ILE A 174 0.04 0.81 4.64
C ILE A 174 -1.00 0.51 3.56
N ASP A 175 -1.92 1.44 3.31
CA ASP A 175 -2.92 1.39 2.23
C ASP A 175 -3.88 0.18 2.29
N PHE A 176 -4.92 0.29 3.12
CA PHE A 176 -5.93 -0.77 3.32
C PHE A 176 -7.14 -0.64 2.38
N GLN A 177 -7.05 0.19 1.35
CA GLN A 177 -8.21 0.61 0.55
C GLN A 177 -8.94 -0.55 -0.11
N ILE A 178 -8.20 -1.58 -0.56
CA ILE A 178 -8.76 -2.74 -1.26
C ILE A 178 -8.87 -4.00 -0.39
N CYS A 179 -8.47 -3.94 0.88
CA CYS A 179 -8.56 -5.09 1.80
C CYS A 179 -10.01 -5.54 1.99
N LEU A 180 -10.26 -6.84 2.13
CA LEU A 180 -11.60 -7.41 2.27
C LEU A 180 -11.75 -8.10 3.62
N TYR A 181 -12.74 -7.68 4.42
CA TYR A 181 -13.13 -8.39 5.65
C TYR A 181 -14.19 -9.45 5.37
N PHE A 182 -13.97 -10.64 5.91
CA PHE A 182 -14.85 -11.80 5.79
C PHE A 182 -15.50 -12.09 7.16
N PRO A 183 -16.68 -11.55 7.48
CA PRO A 183 -17.35 -11.85 8.75
C PRO A 183 -17.63 -13.35 8.88
N ARG A 184 -17.57 -13.89 10.10
CA ARG A 184 -17.90 -15.31 10.33
C ARG A 184 -19.36 -15.58 9.96
N ARG A 185 -19.58 -16.68 9.25
CA ARG A 185 -20.90 -17.22 8.90
C ARG A 185 -20.98 -18.67 9.32
N SER A 186 -22.17 -19.15 9.67
CA SER A 186 -22.42 -20.54 10.02
C SER A 186 -22.84 -21.37 8.79
N GLY A 187 -22.78 -22.69 8.94
CA GLY A 187 -23.24 -23.64 7.93
C GLY A 187 -22.36 -23.75 6.68
N LEU A 188 -22.95 -24.24 5.59
CA LEU A 188 -22.26 -24.50 4.32
C LEU A 188 -21.61 -23.24 3.74
N TRP A 189 -22.31 -22.10 3.80
CA TRP A 189 -21.78 -20.82 3.33
C TRP A 189 -20.57 -20.34 4.13
N GLY A 190 -20.53 -20.62 5.44
CA GLY A 190 -19.35 -20.36 6.27
C GLY A 190 -18.13 -21.16 5.84
N SER A 191 -18.32 -22.45 5.57
CA SER A 191 -17.24 -23.35 5.11
C SER A 191 -16.70 -22.96 3.73
N LEU A 192 -17.58 -22.56 2.81
CA LEU A 192 -17.18 -22.03 1.50
C LEU A 192 -16.39 -20.72 1.65
N GLN A 193 -16.87 -19.81 2.49
CA GLN A 193 -16.19 -18.54 2.76
C GLN A 193 -14.80 -18.76 3.36
N GLU A 194 -14.65 -19.72 4.26
CA GLU A 194 -13.37 -20.10 4.84
C GLU A 194 -12.39 -20.62 3.78
N THR A 195 -12.87 -21.49 2.89
CA THR A 195 -12.08 -21.99 1.77
C THR A 195 -11.61 -20.85 0.85
N VAL A 196 -12.49 -19.88 0.58
CA VAL A 196 -12.15 -18.69 -0.23
C VAL A 196 -11.11 -17.83 0.48
N LEU A 197 -11.30 -17.53 1.77
CA LEU A 197 -10.36 -16.75 2.56
C LEU A 197 -8.98 -17.40 2.58
N GLN A 198 -8.89 -18.71 2.82
CA GLN A 198 -7.62 -19.45 2.82
C GLN A 198 -6.91 -19.39 1.45
N ARG A 199 -7.66 -19.43 0.35
CA ARG A 199 -7.08 -19.28 -1.00
C ARG A 199 -6.56 -17.88 -1.25
N LEU A 200 -7.30 -16.85 -0.82
CA LEU A 200 -6.89 -15.46 -0.96
C LEU A 200 -5.68 -15.14 -0.07
N ALA A 201 -5.67 -15.65 1.17
CA ALA A 201 -4.52 -15.57 2.07
C ALA A 201 -3.26 -16.18 1.44
N LYS A 202 -3.36 -17.34 0.79
CA LYS A 202 -2.25 -17.94 0.03
C LYS A 202 -1.73 -17.05 -1.10
N GLU A 203 -2.58 -16.23 -1.73
CA GLU A 203 -2.14 -15.29 -2.77
C GLU A 203 -1.34 -14.12 -2.17
N ASP A 204 -1.75 -13.59 -1.00
CA ASP A 204 -0.95 -12.60 -0.26
C ASP A 204 0.43 -13.18 0.12
N LEU A 205 0.46 -14.42 0.63
CA LEU A 205 1.71 -15.11 0.99
C LEU A 205 2.60 -15.39 -0.22
N TYR A 206 2.03 -15.78 -1.35
CA TYR A 206 2.76 -15.94 -2.61
C TYR A 206 3.50 -14.65 -3.00
N HIS A 207 2.82 -13.49 -2.88
CA HIS A 207 3.44 -12.20 -3.16
C HIS A 207 4.52 -11.83 -2.14
N LEU A 208 4.31 -12.14 -0.86
CA LEU A 208 5.33 -11.98 0.17
C LEU A 208 6.59 -12.81 -0.16
N TYR A 209 6.45 -14.10 -0.46
CA TYR A 209 7.59 -14.95 -0.84
C TYR A 209 8.29 -14.45 -2.09
N LYS A 210 7.56 -13.89 -3.06
CA LYS A 210 8.17 -13.26 -4.24
C LYS A 210 9.02 -12.05 -3.87
N HIS A 211 8.60 -11.25 -2.90
CA HIS A 211 9.43 -10.15 -2.39
C HIS A 211 10.63 -10.68 -1.62
N LYS A 212 10.46 -11.65 -0.72
CA LYS A 212 11.58 -12.28 0.02
C LYS A 212 12.62 -12.85 -0.94
N LYS A 213 12.19 -13.56 -1.99
CA LYS A 213 13.06 -14.05 -3.07
C LYS A 213 13.85 -12.95 -3.78
N THR A 214 13.27 -11.76 -3.90
CA THR A 214 13.95 -10.63 -4.56
C THR A 214 14.96 -9.98 -3.63
N PHE A 215 14.57 -9.66 -2.39
CA PHE A 215 15.37 -8.80 -1.51
C PHE A 215 16.28 -9.57 -0.55
N GLN A 216 15.91 -10.79 -0.14
CA GLN A 216 16.70 -11.63 0.77
C GLN A 216 16.66 -13.11 0.33
N PRO A 217 17.06 -13.45 -0.93
CA PRO A 217 17.07 -14.83 -1.43
C PRO A 217 17.86 -15.81 -0.54
N GLN A 218 18.93 -15.35 0.08
CA GLN A 218 19.78 -16.09 1.02
C GLN A 218 19.06 -16.53 2.30
N SER A 219 17.97 -15.86 2.67
CA SER A 219 17.17 -16.16 3.87
C SER A 219 15.97 -17.05 3.58
N MET A 220 15.77 -17.47 2.31
CA MET A 220 14.63 -18.28 1.92
C MET A 220 14.77 -19.73 2.39
N ARG A 221 13.69 -20.25 2.95
CA ARG A 221 13.55 -21.67 3.34
C ARG A 221 12.97 -22.47 2.18
N GLU A 222 13.18 -23.79 2.18
CA GLU A 222 12.75 -24.69 1.08
C GLU A 222 11.25 -24.59 0.76
N HIS A 223 10.39 -24.57 1.79
CA HIS A 223 8.95 -24.43 1.59
C HIS A 223 8.54 -23.08 1.01
N GLU A 224 9.29 -22.01 1.29
CA GLU A 224 9.07 -20.67 0.74
C GLU A 224 9.47 -20.62 -0.73
N HIS A 225 10.52 -21.35 -1.14
CA HIS A 225 10.89 -21.49 -2.55
C HIS A 225 9.77 -22.13 -3.36
N GLY A 226 9.13 -23.19 -2.83
CA GLY A 226 7.93 -23.78 -3.43
C GLY A 226 6.74 -22.82 -3.44
N GLY A 227 6.56 -22.06 -2.36
CA GLY A 227 5.51 -21.04 -2.22
C GLY A 227 5.67 -19.83 -3.15
N ALA A 228 6.90 -19.49 -3.56
CA ALA A 228 7.20 -18.43 -4.53
C ALA A 228 7.00 -18.89 -5.99
N GLN A 229 6.84 -20.19 -6.23
CA GLN A 229 6.54 -20.73 -7.55
C GLN A 229 5.03 -20.70 -7.79
N ARG A 230 4.64 -20.16 -8.95
CA ARG A 230 3.23 -20.03 -9.29
C ARG A 230 2.64 -21.42 -9.56
N SER A 231 1.68 -21.86 -8.74
CA SER A 231 0.96 -23.11 -9.00
C SER A 231 0.30 -23.09 -10.39
N THR A 232 0.45 -24.19 -11.14
CA THR A 232 -0.09 -24.38 -12.49
C THR A 232 -1.63 -24.28 -12.55
N LEU A 233 -2.31 -24.56 -11.42
CA LEU A 233 -3.77 -24.44 -11.27
C LEU A 233 -4.28 -22.99 -11.33
N ASN A 234 -3.45 -22.00 -10.97
CA ASN A 234 -3.78 -20.58 -11.03
C ASN A 234 -3.87 -20.03 -12.48
N ARG A 235 -3.37 -20.78 -13.48
CA ARG A 235 -3.49 -20.41 -14.90
C ARG A 235 -4.94 -20.53 -15.40
N ARG A 236 -5.70 -21.53 -14.93
CA ARG A 236 -7.11 -21.75 -15.29
C ARG A 236 -8.06 -20.75 -14.58
N TYR A 237 -7.78 -20.43 -13.32
CA TYR A 237 -8.52 -19.42 -12.55
C TYR A 237 -8.44 -18.02 -13.19
N ARG A 238 -7.30 -17.71 -13.81
CA ARG A 238 -7.09 -16.46 -14.57
C ARG A 238 -8.03 -16.31 -15.77
N GLN A 239 -8.38 -17.41 -16.44
CA GLN A 239 -9.24 -17.38 -17.63
C GLN A 239 -10.69 -17.10 -17.30
N PHE A 240 -11.21 -17.65 -16.20
CA PHE A 240 -12.65 -17.62 -15.90
C PHE A 240 -13.07 -16.55 -14.88
N LEU A 241 -12.25 -16.23 -13.88
CA LEU A 241 -12.61 -15.26 -12.82
C LEU A 241 -11.83 -13.95 -12.92
N TRP A 242 -10.57 -14.02 -13.37
CA TRP A 242 -9.70 -12.83 -13.42
C TRP A 242 -9.94 -11.96 -14.66
N ARG A 243 -10.38 -12.50 -15.81
CA ARG A 243 -10.73 -11.70 -17.01
C ARG A 243 -11.91 -10.73 -16.80
N PRO A 244 -13.06 -11.14 -16.20
CA PRO A 244 -14.12 -10.19 -15.89
C PRO A 244 -13.71 -9.20 -14.80
N TYR A 245 -12.95 -9.62 -13.79
CA TYR A 245 -12.40 -8.72 -12.77
C TYR A 245 -11.40 -7.70 -13.35
N ILE A 246 -10.49 -8.09 -14.25
CA ILE A 246 -9.61 -7.15 -14.98
C ILE A 246 -10.44 -6.26 -15.90
N GLY A 247 -11.44 -6.80 -16.59
CA GLY A 247 -12.30 -6.02 -17.50
C GLY A 247 -13.01 -4.91 -16.73
N LEU A 248 -13.61 -5.26 -15.59
CA LEU A 248 -14.23 -4.31 -14.66
C LEU A 248 -13.19 -3.36 -14.04
N LYS A 249 -12.03 -3.88 -13.64
CA LYS A 249 -10.91 -3.09 -13.13
C LYS A 249 -10.35 -2.15 -14.19
N ARG A 250 -10.37 -2.48 -15.49
CA ARG A 250 -9.90 -1.62 -16.60
C ARG A 250 -10.96 -0.59 -17.02
N LEU A 251 -12.24 -0.89 -16.80
CA LEU A 251 -13.33 0.08 -16.93
C LEU A 251 -13.25 1.15 -15.83
N VAL A 252 -12.84 0.77 -14.61
CA VAL A 252 -12.70 1.69 -13.46
C VAL A 252 -11.29 2.29 -13.34
N TYR A 253 -10.26 1.57 -13.78
CA TYR A 253 -8.84 1.97 -13.87
C TYR A 253 -8.33 1.74 -15.30
N PRO A 254 -8.72 2.59 -16.26
CA PRO A 254 -8.11 2.58 -17.57
C PRO A 254 -6.69 3.12 -17.41
N HIS A 255 -5.71 2.21 -17.41
CA HIS A 255 -4.24 2.43 -17.33
C HIS A 255 -3.64 2.32 -15.92
N GLY A 256 -2.58 1.51 -15.83
CA GLY A 256 -1.68 1.45 -14.67
C GLY A 256 -0.97 2.78 -14.50
N SER A 257 -1.50 3.60 -13.60
CA SER A 257 -1.16 5.02 -13.44
C SER A 257 0.06 5.29 -12.56
N ASN A 258 0.96 4.32 -12.33
CA ASN A 258 2.15 4.59 -11.53
C ASN A 258 3.42 4.76 -12.38
N GLU A 259 3.52 4.13 -13.55
CA GLU A 259 4.74 4.24 -14.37
C GLU A 259 4.59 5.23 -15.53
N THR A 260 3.43 5.30 -16.19
CA THR A 260 3.26 6.13 -17.39
C THR A 260 3.02 7.61 -17.09
N ILE A 261 2.42 7.92 -15.94
CA ILE A 261 2.19 9.31 -15.51
C ILE A 261 3.47 9.91 -14.95
N TRP A 262 4.28 9.13 -14.24
CA TRP A 262 5.61 9.56 -13.80
C TRP A 262 6.52 9.91 -14.99
N TYR A 263 6.50 9.08 -16.05
CA TYR A 263 7.24 9.36 -17.28
C TYR A 263 6.72 10.59 -18.04
N LYS A 264 5.41 10.86 -18.05
CA LYS A 264 4.86 12.07 -18.66
C LYS A 264 5.16 13.33 -17.84
N TRP A 265 5.00 13.27 -16.52
CA TRP A 265 5.27 14.38 -15.61
C TRP A 265 6.76 14.75 -15.56
N LYS A 266 7.67 13.77 -15.61
CA LYS A 266 9.12 14.01 -15.71
C LYS A 266 9.52 14.64 -17.05
N LYS A 267 8.90 14.21 -18.15
CA LYS A 267 9.16 14.74 -19.49
C LYS A 267 8.66 16.18 -19.68
N GLU A 268 7.63 16.59 -18.95
CA GLU A 268 7.12 17.97 -18.94
C GLU A 268 7.98 18.92 -18.06
N LYS A 269 8.62 18.43 -16.98
CA LYS A 269 9.50 19.27 -16.15
C LYS A 269 10.90 19.50 -16.74
N ASP A 270 11.42 18.58 -17.53
CA ASP A 270 12.72 18.71 -18.20
C ASP A 270 12.70 19.65 -19.43
N GLN A 271 11.55 20.26 -19.76
CA GLN A 271 11.41 21.26 -20.82
C GLN A 271 11.37 22.71 -20.32
N SER A 272 12.03 23.00 -19.19
CA SER A 272 12.36 24.38 -18.83
C SER A 272 13.60 24.81 -19.62
N PRO A 273 13.62 26.01 -20.24
CA PRO A 273 14.62 26.37 -21.24
C PRO A 273 16.02 26.37 -20.63
N ARG A 274 16.96 25.68 -21.30
CA ARG A 274 18.39 25.92 -21.10
C ARG A 274 18.63 27.38 -21.46
N MET A 275 18.83 28.21 -20.45
CA MET A 275 19.34 29.57 -20.66
C MET A 275 20.77 29.45 -21.20
N SER A 276 20.95 29.87 -22.44
CA SER A 276 22.19 30.44 -22.96
C SER A 276 21.93 31.91 -23.23
#